data_AF-A0A8T6YE48-F1
#
_entry.id   AF-A0A8T6YE48-F1
#
_cell.length_a   1.000
_cell.length_b   1.000
_cell.length_c   1.000
_cell.angle_alpha   90.00
_cell.angle_beta   90.00
_cell.angle_gamma   90.00
#
_symmetry.space_group_name_H-M   'P 1'
#
loop_
_entity.id
_entity.type
_entity.pdbx_description
1 polymer ?
#
loop_
_entity_poly.entity_id
_entity_poly.type
_entity_poly.pdbx_seq_one_letter_code
_entity_poly.pdbx_strand_id
1 'polypeptide(L)' 'MVVAVYFKTIEQLLGDSKLILDKTVDFKEFSSDEGMVSGRLLFLGGYVLTFMEYIQTGKERPKYRFNFSDGKVNIHF' A
#
# COMPACT_ATOMS: atom_id res chain seq x y z
N MET A 1 8.66 10.87 -12.29
CA MET A 1 7.37 11.04 -11.58
C MET A 1 7.70 11.49 -10.17
N VAL A 2 7.07 12.54 -9.65
CA VAL A 2 7.30 12.95 -8.25
C VAL A 2 6.56 11.95 -7.35
N VAL A 3 7.20 11.48 -6.27
CA VAL A 3 6.62 10.44 -5.40
C VAL A 3 5.29 10.88 -4.77
N ALA A 4 5.15 12.17 -4.46
CA ALA A 4 3.87 12.74 -4.01
C ALA A 4 2.70 12.53 -4.99
N VAL A 5 2.96 12.47 -6.31
CA VAL A 5 1.93 12.16 -7.32
C VAL A 5 1.52 10.68 -7.24
N TYR A 6 2.50 9.79 -7.03
CA TYR A 6 2.23 8.36 -6.85
C TYR A 6 1.40 8.10 -5.59
N PHE A 7 1.69 8.79 -4.48
CA PHE A 7 0.92 8.70 -3.25
C PHE A 7 -0.56 9.07 -3.46
N LYS A 8 -0.84 10.17 -4.18
CA LYS A 8 -2.21 10.57 -4.51
C LYS A 8 -2.95 9.50 -5.33
N THR A 9 -2.26 8.86 -6.28
CA THR A 9 -2.83 7.76 -7.05
C THR A 9 -3.25 6.59 -6.17
N ILE A 10 -2.42 6.22 -5.17
CA ILE A 10 -2.76 5.18 -4.20
C ILE A 10 -3.98 5.60 -3.35
N GLU A 11 -3.99 6.83 -2.82
CA GLU A 11 -5.12 7.32 -2.03
C GLU A 11 -6.43 7.26 -2.81
N GLN A 12 -6.41 7.65 -4.07
CA GLN A 12 -7.57 7.62 -4.96
C GLN A 12 -8.02 6.20 -5.25
N LEU A 13 -7.11 5.29 -5.63
CA LEU A 13 -7.42 3.87 -5.84
C LEU A 13 -8.07 3.22 -4.61
N LEU A 14 -7.53 3.52 -3.43
CA LEU A 14 -8.08 3.00 -2.17
C LEU A 14 -9.37 3.72 -1.74
N GLY A 15 -9.62 4.95 -2.23
CA GLY A 15 -10.85 5.71 -1.98
C GLY A 15 -12.01 5.23 -2.84
N ASP A 16 -11.73 4.86 -4.08
CA ASP A 16 -12.73 4.43 -5.06
C ASP A 16 -13.11 2.95 -4.92
N SER A 17 -12.37 2.19 -4.10
CA SER A 17 -12.60 0.75 -3.92
C SER A 17 -13.82 0.45 -3.07
N LYS A 18 -14.77 -0.31 -3.64
CA LYS A 18 -15.94 -0.85 -2.93
C LYS A 18 -15.65 -2.11 -2.13
N LEU A 19 -14.45 -2.68 -2.25
CA LEU A 19 -14.07 -3.94 -1.60
C LEU A 19 -13.38 -3.74 -0.26
N ILE A 20 -12.91 -2.53 0.00
CA ILE A 20 -12.18 -2.15 1.22
C ILE A 20 -13.19 -1.61 2.23
N LEU A 21 -13.28 -2.29 3.36
CA LEU A 21 -14.12 -1.89 4.48
C LEU A 21 -13.43 -0.83 5.34
N ASP A 22 -12.12 -0.99 5.55
CA ASP A 22 -11.30 -0.07 6.35
C ASP A 22 -9.86 -0.03 5.82
N LYS A 23 -9.17 1.09 6.00
CA LYS A 23 -7.79 1.29 5.55
C LYS A 23 -6.99 2.16 6.52
N THR A 24 -5.73 1.79 6.71
CA THR A 24 -4.70 2.65 7.30
C THR A 24 -3.54 2.70 6.33
N VAL A 25 -3.13 3.90 5.91
CA VAL A 25 -2.03 4.09 4.96
C VAL A 25 -1.12 5.19 5.50
N ASP A 26 0.18 4.93 5.48
CA ASP A 26 1.24 5.86 5.84
C ASP A 26 2.10 6.13 4.60
N PHE A 27 2.30 7.40 4.31
CA PHE A 27 3.13 7.88 3.21
C PHE A 27 4.32 8.64 3.78
N LYS A 28 5.52 8.22 3.40
CA LYS A 28 6.78 8.85 3.80
C LYS A 28 7.56 9.26 2.58
N GLU A 29 7.70 10.56 2.38
CA GLU A 29 8.59 11.13 1.37
C GLU A 29 10.00 11.27 1.96
N PHE A 30 11.01 10.74 1.27
CA PHE A 30 12.42 10.92 1.64
C PHE A 30 13.08 12.00 0.76
N SER A 31 12.68 12.05 -0.51
CA SER A 31 13.02 13.08 -1.50
C SER A 31 11.91 13.17 -2.55
N SER A 32 12.03 14.10 -3.50
CA SER A 32 11.05 14.25 -4.59
C SER A 32 10.85 12.98 -5.44
N ASP A 33 11.86 12.12 -5.49
CA ASP A 33 11.94 10.92 -6.32
C ASP A 33 12.00 9.62 -5.51
N GLU A 34 12.06 9.71 -4.17
CA GLU A 34 12.19 8.58 -3.26
C GLU A 34 11.21 8.65 -2.08
N GLY A 35 10.58 7.53 -1.76
CA GLY A 35 9.70 7.44 -0.60
C GLY A 35 9.24 6.03 -0.32
N MET A 36 8.33 5.92 0.64
CA MET A 36 7.76 4.65 1.06
C MET A 36 6.27 4.83 1.31
N VAL A 37 5.49 3.86 0.84
CA VAL A 37 4.10 3.68 1.25
C VAL A 37 4.00 2.40 2.06
N SER A 38 3.25 2.45 3.14
CA SER A 38 2.91 1.25 3.90
C SER A 38 1.48 1.33 4.39
N GLY A 39 0.86 0.19 4.66
CA GLY A 39 -0.51 0.22 5.12
C GLY A 39 -1.11 -1.14 5.39
N ARG A 40 -2.37 -1.07 5.82
CA ARG A 40 -3.24 -2.20 6.12
C ARG A 40 -4.60 -1.94 5.49
N LEU A 41 -5.10 -2.90 4.74
CA LEU A 41 -6.43 -2.90 4.14
C LEU A 41 -7.25 -4.03 4.75
N LEU A 42 -8.46 -3.74 5.20
CA LEU A 42 -9.46 -4.72 5.59
C LEU A 42 -10.49 -4.84 4.46
N PHE A 43 -10.69 -6.04 3.95
CA PHE A 43 -11.67 -6.32 2.90
C PHE A 43 -13.02 -6.76 3.48
N LEU A 44 -14.09 -6.62 2.70
CA LEU A 44 -15.45 -7.05 3.08
C LEU A 44 -15.56 -8.53 3.51
N GLY A 45 -14.64 -9.39 3.08
CA GLY A 45 -14.55 -10.80 3.49
C GLY A 45 -13.79 -11.06 4.81
N GLY A 46 -13.39 -10.01 5.53
CA GLY A 46 -12.59 -10.14 6.76
C GLY A 46 -11.10 -10.41 6.53
N TYR A 47 -10.67 -10.46 5.26
CA TYR A 47 -9.26 -10.58 4.91
C TYR A 47 -8.52 -9.27 5.14
N VAL A 48 -7.24 -9.38 5.45
CA VAL A 48 -6.35 -8.26 5.72
C VAL A 48 -5.15 -8.34 4.79
N LEU A 49 -4.87 -7.26 4.06
CA LEU A 49 -3.61 -7.08 3.35
C LEU A 49 -2.77 -6.07 4.12
N THR A 50 -1.57 -6.46 4.54
CA THR A 50 -0.55 -5.54 5.03
C THR A 50 0.50 -5.38 3.95
N PHE A 51 0.89 -4.15 3.64
CA PHE A 51 1.81 -3.86 2.55
C PHE A 51 2.84 -2.80 2.94
N MET A 52 3.99 -2.88 2.27
CA MET A 52 5.05 -1.89 2.30
C MET A 52 5.70 -1.87 0.92
N GLU A 53 5.81 -0.71 0.32
CA GLU A 53 6.48 -0.50 -0.95
C GLU A 53 7.42 0.69 -0.82
N TYR A 54 8.69 0.45 -1.10
CA TYR A 54 9.69 1.47 -1.28
C TYR A 54 9.75 1.86 -2.77
N ILE A 55 9.60 3.16 -3.01
CA ILE A 55 9.50 3.77 -4.33
C ILE A 55 10.77 4.57 -4.57
N GLN A 56 11.41 4.32 -5.70
CA GLN A 56 12.53 5.12 -6.16
C GLN A 56 12.44 5.30 -7.68
N THR A 57 12.17 6.53 -8.10
CA THR A 57 11.98 6.86 -9.51
C THR A 57 13.29 6.67 -10.28
N GLY A 58 13.21 6.04 -11.45
CA GLY A 58 14.40 5.82 -12.30
C GLY A 58 15.25 4.61 -11.93
N LYS A 59 14.88 3.83 -10.91
CA LYS A 59 15.43 2.48 -10.67
C LYS A 59 14.44 1.40 -11.13
N GLU A 60 14.99 0.30 -11.63
CA GLU A 60 14.23 -0.75 -12.32
C GLU A 60 13.29 -1.58 -11.43
N ARG A 61 13.52 -1.63 -10.11
CA ARG A 61 12.68 -2.44 -9.21
C ARG A 61 12.36 -1.74 -7.88
N PRO A 62 11.07 -1.44 -7.63
CA PRO A 62 10.58 -1.15 -6.28
C PRO A 62 10.86 -2.33 -5.36
N LYS A 63 11.22 -2.05 -4.10
CA LYS A 63 11.27 -3.09 -3.06
C LYS A 63 9.91 -3.11 -2.38
N TYR A 64 9.21 -4.22 -2.50
CA TYR A 64 7.88 -4.37 -1.90
C TYR A 64 7.77 -5.61 -1.02
N ARG A 65 6.84 -5.55 -0.07
CA ARG A 65 6.44 -6.67 0.78
C ARG A 65 4.94 -6.61 0.98
N PHE A 66 4.30 -7.75 0.79
CA PHE A 66 2.87 -7.94 1.02
C PHE A 66 2.68 -9.14 1.93
N ASN A 67 1.79 -9.03 2.90
CA ASN A 67 1.31 -10.16 3.70
C ASN A 67 -0.21 -10.15 3.63
N PHE A 68 -0.81 -11.25 3.18
CA PHE A 68 -2.25 -11.41 3.15
C PHE A 68 -2.66 -12.39 4.24
N SER A 69 -3.66 -12.04 5.04
CA SER A 69 -4.16 -12.90 6.10
C SER A 69 -5.68 -12.97 6.11
N ASP A 70 -6.23 -14.05 6.64
CA ASP A 70 -7.66 -14.11 6.96
C ASP A 70 -7.98 -13.38 8.27
N GLY A 71 -9.26 -13.38 8.66
CA GLY A 71 -9.74 -12.79 9.92
C GLY A 71 -9.23 -13.48 11.19
N LYS A 72 -8.52 -14.62 11.07
CA LYS A 72 -7.85 -15.34 12.16
C LYS A 72 -6.33 -15.11 12.15
N VAL A 73 -5.83 -14.19 11.31
CA VAL A 73 -4.41 -13.86 11.17
C VAL A 73 -3.58 -15.02 10.57
N ASN A 74 -4.22 -16.02 9.96
CA ASN A 74 -3.46 -17.02 9.20
C ASN A 74 -2.95 -16.37 7.92
N ILE A 75 -1.64 -16.45 7.69
CA ILE A 75 -1.00 -15.90 6.50
C ILE A 75 -1.22 -16.84 5.33
N HIS A 76 -1.72 -16.29 4.22
CA HIS A 76 -1.86 -16.99 2.95
C HIS A 76 -0.71 -16.54 2.03
N PHE A 77 0.04 -17.50 1.49
CA PHE A 77 1.20 -17.29 0.60
C PHE A 77 0.86 -17.65 -0.84
#